data_AF-A0A424P0J5-F1
#
_entry.id   AF-A0A424P0J5-F1
#
_cell.length_a   1.000
_cell.length_b   1.000
_cell.length_c   1.000
_cell.angle_alpha   90.00
_cell.angle_beta   90.00
_cell.angle_gamma   90.00
#
_symmetry.space_group_name_H-M   'P 1'
#
loop_
_entity.id
_entity.type
_entity.pdbx_description
1 polymer ?
#
loop_
_entity_poly.entity_id
_entity_poly.type
_entity_poly.pdbx_seq_one_letter_code
_entity_poly.pdbx_strand_id
1 'polypeptide(L)'
;MISWGKHLPQITQFLIDYVPFYNKFRAVSSAQVILELCFPIAAAMGLIGLIDSSNQARQKGINRSALIVLGILGLLWIAAMTVFDYQSAFEPFAAYPEILNPLMEDRKSMLLNDLMRSLGFVVVLYVICRFTLIEKRKRYVIPVVALVILIDLWSFSRNYVNSEDFANKSVMQRPFQATAADRAILKDSTRYRVFEPRLAMAHARTAYFHNTIGGYHGAKPHRMQALYNYHLSEPITPNVVNMLNIKYTLQTAEDGSLSAGLNPNAYGNAWLVEEVISCRSADDEIQRLATENLAKTALTTESIPQREFVLDSLSSISLVAHKANELRYKASVSSTAFAVFSEMHYPHGWQAYIDEVEAPHYRVNYALRGLIIPGGQHDVVFRFAPGVIARGTRIQLAGYGIFALLILLSFAPIGLKRSKP
;
A
#
# COMPACT_ATOMS: atom_id res chain seq x y z
N MET A 1 13.17 -21.37 -2.99
CA MET A 1 14.33 -20.63 -3.52
C MET A 1 13.92 -19.26 -4.06
N ILE A 2 12.97 -19.17 -4.99
CA ILE A 2 12.48 -17.88 -5.55
C ILE A 2 11.82 -16.93 -4.54
N SER A 3 11.63 -17.33 -3.28
CA SER A 3 11.00 -16.52 -2.24
C SER A 3 11.91 -16.27 -1.03
N TRP A 4 13.21 -16.60 -1.14
CA TRP A 4 14.14 -16.60 0.00
C TRP A 4 14.79 -15.24 0.28
N GLY A 5 14.67 -14.28 -0.65
CA GLY A 5 15.07 -12.89 -0.42
C GLY A 5 16.51 -12.76 0.08
N LYS A 6 16.67 -12.09 1.23
CA LYS A 6 17.99 -11.85 1.85
C LYS A 6 18.77 -13.11 2.22
N HIS A 7 18.11 -14.27 2.34
CA HIS A 7 18.78 -15.53 2.65
C HIS A 7 19.48 -16.15 1.43
N LEU A 8 19.18 -15.65 0.23
CA LEU A 8 19.84 -16.06 -1.02
C LEU A 8 19.93 -14.86 -1.97
N PRO A 9 20.71 -13.83 -1.62
CA PRO A 9 20.66 -12.52 -2.26
C PRO A 9 21.12 -12.59 -3.72
N GLN A 10 22.09 -13.43 -4.06
CA GLN A 10 22.59 -13.58 -5.44
C GLN A 10 21.50 -14.10 -6.39
N ILE A 11 20.75 -15.12 -5.96
CA ILE A 11 19.63 -15.67 -6.75
C ILE A 11 18.48 -14.68 -6.77
N THR A 12 18.15 -14.05 -5.64
CA THR A 12 17.09 -13.03 -5.60
C THR A 12 17.38 -11.87 -6.56
N GLN A 13 18.61 -11.37 -6.57
CA GLN A 13 19.02 -10.28 -7.44
C GLN A 13 18.98 -10.69 -8.92
N PHE A 14 19.50 -11.88 -9.26
CA PHE A 14 19.38 -12.43 -10.60
C PHE A 14 17.91 -12.51 -11.07
N LEU A 15 16.99 -12.97 -10.22
CA LEU A 15 15.58 -13.03 -10.55
C LEU A 15 14.98 -11.63 -10.78
N ILE A 16 15.35 -10.64 -9.96
CA ILE A 16 14.89 -9.25 -10.10
C ILE A 16 15.37 -8.65 -11.42
N ASP A 17 16.62 -8.89 -11.78
CA ASP A 17 17.27 -8.22 -12.92
C ASP A 17 16.92 -8.88 -14.26
N TYR A 18 16.74 -10.21 -14.29
CA TYR A 18 16.65 -10.97 -15.54
C TYR A 18 15.32 -11.71 -15.75
N VAL A 19 14.56 -12.04 -14.71
CA VAL A 19 13.30 -12.78 -14.88
C VAL A 19 12.14 -11.82 -15.11
N PRO A 20 11.45 -11.89 -16.28
CA PRO A 20 10.35 -11.00 -16.59
C PRO A 20 9.27 -11.03 -15.49
N PHE A 21 8.75 -9.86 -15.16
CA PHE A 21 7.70 -9.64 -14.15
C PHE A 21 8.04 -10.01 -12.71
N TYR A 22 9.21 -10.61 -12.42
CA TYR A 22 9.57 -10.95 -11.04
C TYR A 22 9.70 -9.71 -10.16
N ASN A 23 10.27 -8.62 -10.69
CA ASN A 23 10.35 -7.32 -10.02
C ASN A 23 8.98 -6.61 -9.81
N LYS A 24 7.86 -7.25 -10.18
CA LYS A 24 6.50 -6.76 -9.92
C LYS A 24 5.89 -7.32 -8.65
N PHE A 25 6.48 -8.36 -8.05
CA PHE A 25 6.08 -8.79 -6.71
C PHE A 25 6.48 -7.71 -5.69
N ARG A 26 5.51 -7.28 -4.86
CA ARG A 26 5.74 -6.29 -3.81
C ARG A 26 6.75 -6.75 -2.77
N ALA A 27 6.72 -8.04 -2.44
CA ALA A 27 7.69 -8.70 -1.59
C ALA A 27 8.14 -10.00 -2.27
N VAL A 28 9.41 -10.36 -2.11
CA VAL A 28 9.98 -11.60 -2.66
C VAL A 28 9.20 -12.84 -2.17
N SER A 29 8.66 -12.78 -0.94
CA SER A 29 7.79 -13.83 -0.41
C SER A 29 6.49 -14.00 -1.20
N SER A 30 5.92 -12.93 -1.77
CA SER A 30 4.66 -13.00 -2.53
C SER A 30 4.75 -13.86 -3.79
N ALA A 31 5.96 -14.16 -4.28
CA ALA A 31 6.15 -15.13 -5.37
C ALA A 31 5.66 -16.55 -5.01
N GLN A 32 5.45 -16.84 -3.71
CA GLN A 32 4.88 -18.11 -3.23
C GLN A 32 3.47 -18.39 -3.77
N VAL A 33 2.74 -17.37 -4.25
CA VAL A 33 1.43 -17.57 -4.92
C VAL A 33 1.52 -18.54 -6.11
N ILE A 34 2.69 -18.62 -6.76
CA ILE A 34 2.92 -19.59 -7.84
C ILE A 34 2.86 -21.01 -7.30
N LEU A 35 3.44 -21.26 -6.12
CA LEU A 35 3.40 -22.58 -5.47
C LEU A 35 1.98 -22.92 -5.00
N GLU A 36 1.23 -21.93 -4.51
CA GLU A 36 -0.17 -22.09 -4.13
C GLU A 36 -1.07 -22.52 -5.30
N LEU A 37 -0.70 -22.18 -6.54
CA LEU A 37 -1.39 -22.68 -7.74
C LEU A 37 -0.84 -24.03 -8.21
N CYS A 38 0.49 -24.18 -8.26
CA CYS A 38 1.14 -25.37 -8.80
C CYS A 38 0.89 -26.62 -7.95
N PHE A 39 0.90 -26.52 -6.62
CA PHE A 39 0.71 -27.69 -5.75
C PHE A 39 -0.68 -28.31 -5.83
N PRO A 40 -1.80 -27.55 -5.80
CA PRO A 40 -3.13 -28.12 -6.03
C PRO A 40 -3.27 -28.78 -7.39
N ILE A 41 -2.71 -28.20 -8.45
CA ILE A 41 -2.71 -28.80 -9.80
C ILE A 41 -1.94 -30.12 -9.80
N ALA A 42 -0.73 -30.13 -9.22
CA ALA A 42 0.08 -31.34 -9.10
C ALA A 42 -0.63 -32.43 -8.27
N ALA A 43 -1.31 -32.04 -7.18
CA ALA A 43 -2.11 -32.94 -6.35
C ALA A 43 -3.28 -33.55 -7.13
N ALA A 44 -4.00 -32.74 -7.92
CA ALA A 44 -5.07 -33.20 -8.80
C ALA A 44 -4.56 -34.17 -9.86
N MET A 45 -3.43 -33.86 -10.51
CA MET A 45 -2.77 -34.77 -11.46
C MET A 45 -2.36 -36.09 -10.79
N GLY A 46 -1.83 -36.03 -9.57
CA GLY A 46 -1.50 -37.21 -8.77
C GLY A 46 -2.73 -38.08 -8.49
N LEU A 47 -3.87 -37.46 -8.12
CA LEU A 47 -5.11 -38.17 -7.88
C LEU A 47 -5.69 -38.80 -9.16
N ILE A 48 -5.62 -38.10 -10.29
CA ILE A 48 -5.99 -38.64 -11.61
C ILE A 48 -5.16 -39.89 -11.91
N GLY A 49 -3.83 -39.81 -11.72
CA GLY A 49 -2.92 -40.94 -11.91
C GLY A 49 -3.17 -42.11 -10.96
N LEU A 50 -3.68 -41.86 -9.74
CA LEU A 50 -4.06 -42.92 -8.80
C LEU A 50 -5.39 -43.60 -9.15
N ILE A 51 -6.34 -42.86 -9.71
CA ILE A 51 -7.66 -43.36 -10.12
C ILE A 51 -7.57 -44.17 -11.42
N ASP A 52 -6.61 -43.85 -12.28
CA ASP A 52 -6.36 -44.58 -13.52
C ASP A 52 -5.92 -46.03 -13.23
N SER A 53 -6.84 -46.97 -13.48
CA SER A 53 -6.61 -48.41 -13.28
C SER A 53 -5.56 -49.00 -14.21
N SER A 54 -5.24 -48.33 -15.34
CA SER A 54 -4.19 -48.76 -16.26
C SER A 54 -2.78 -48.43 -15.75
N ASN A 55 -2.67 -47.50 -14.79
CA ASN A 55 -1.40 -47.08 -14.23
C ASN A 55 -0.83 -48.16 -13.28
N GLN A 56 0.13 -48.94 -13.79
CA GLN A 56 0.81 -49.99 -13.02
C GLN A 56 1.64 -49.45 -11.83
N ALA A 57 2.00 -48.17 -11.85
CA ALA A 57 2.79 -47.55 -10.81
C ALA A 57 1.96 -47.06 -9.61
N ARG A 58 0.62 -47.05 -9.68
CA ARG A 58 -0.26 -46.43 -8.66
C ARG A 58 0.03 -46.86 -7.21
N GLN A 59 0.26 -48.15 -6.98
CA GLN A 59 0.53 -48.69 -5.64
C GLN A 59 1.93 -48.30 -5.12
N LYS A 60 2.94 -48.36 -5.98
CA LYS A 60 4.29 -47.91 -5.62
C LYS A 60 4.32 -46.39 -5.42
N GLY A 61 3.57 -45.64 -6.24
CA GLY A 61 3.46 -44.19 -6.21
C GLY A 61 2.88 -43.68 -4.89
N ILE A 62 1.73 -44.20 -4.45
CA ILE A 62 1.10 -43.78 -3.19
C ILE A 62 1.97 -44.11 -1.97
N ASN A 63 2.57 -45.30 -1.92
CA ASN A 63 3.42 -45.71 -0.80
C ASN A 63 4.71 -44.87 -0.74
N ARG A 64 5.36 -44.62 -1.88
CA ARG A 64 6.53 -43.74 -1.95
C ARG A 64 6.19 -42.32 -1.55
N SER A 65 5.06 -41.78 -2.04
CA SER A 65 4.63 -40.42 -1.71
C SER A 65 4.36 -40.27 -0.21
N ALA A 66 3.67 -41.23 0.40
CA ALA A 66 3.44 -41.22 1.85
C ALA A 66 4.76 -41.33 2.62
N LEU A 67 5.66 -42.23 2.23
CA LEU A 67 6.97 -42.37 2.89
C LEU A 67 7.82 -41.10 2.79
N ILE A 68 7.82 -40.43 1.64
CA ILE A 68 8.55 -39.17 1.46
C ILE A 68 7.96 -38.07 2.34
N VAL A 69 6.64 -37.87 2.31
CA VAL A 69 6.00 -36.79 3.07
C VAL A 69 6.09 -37.03 4.57
N LEU A 70 5.83 -38.27 5.03
CA LEU A 70 5.99 -38.63 6.44
C LEU A 70 7.45 -38.54 6.89
N GLY A 71 8.40 -38.91 6.02
CA GLY A 71 9.82 -38.74 6.28
C GLY A 71 10.21 -37.28 6.46
N ILE A 72 9.75 -36.40 5.57
CA ILE A 72 9.99 -34.95 5.66
C ILE A 72 9.37 -34.37 6.95
N LEU A 73 8.11 -34.70 7.25
CA LEU A 73 7.45 -34.24 8.48
C LEU A 73 8.15 -34.77 9.73
N GLY A 74 8.61 -36.03 9.72
CA GLY A 74 9.38 -36.61 10.82
C GLY A 74 10.72 -35.93 11.02
N LEU A 75 11.45 -35.63 9.93
CA LEU A 75 12.70 -34.87 9.99
C LEU A 75 12.47 -33.44 10.51
N LEU A 76 11.40 -32.78 10.06
CA LEU A 76 11.03 -31.46 10.56
C LEU A 76 10.63 -31.49 12.04
N TRP A 77 9.95 -32.54 12.49
CA TRP A 77 9.62 -32.72 13.91
C TRP A 77 10.87 -32.92 14.77
N ILE A 78 11.83 -33.71 14.29
CA ILE A 78 13.14 -33.85 14.95
C ILE A 78 13.85 -32.49 14.99
N ALA A 79 13.91 -31.78 13.86
CA ALA A 79 14.54 -30.47 13.78
C ALA A 79 13.86 -29.43 14.70
N ALA A 80 12.54 -29.46 14.80
CA ALA A 80 11.78 -28.63 15.73
C ALA A 80 12.14 -28.96 17.19
N MET A 81 12.40 -30.23 17.52
CA MET A 81 12.80 -30.59 18.87
C MET A 81 14.23 -30.21 19.22
N THR A 82 15.15 -30.26 18.25
CA THR A 82 16.61 -30.23 18.53
C THR A 82 17.39 -29.09 17.88
N VAL A 83 16.97 -28.57 16.73
CA VAL A 83 17.75 -27.63 15.91
C VAL A 83 17.26 -26.19 16.02
N PHE A 84 15.95 -25.97 16.11
CA PHE A 84 15.38 -24.62 16.08
C PHE A 84 15.50 -23.89 17.42
N ASP A 85 15.87 -22.61 17.35
CA ASP A 85 16.13 -21.72 18.49
C ASP A 85 14.88 -20.96 18.97
N TYR A 86 13.84 -20.86 18.15
CA TYR A 86 12.55 -20.19 18.43
C TYR A 86 12.65 -18.71 18.83
N GLN A 87 13.80 -18.09 18.60
CA GLN A 87 14.06 -16.69 18.94
C GLN A 87 14.07 -15.82 17.68
N SER A 88 13.49 -14.61 17.78
CA SER A 88 13.53 -13.64 16.69
C SER A 88 14.90 -12.97 16.61
N ALA A 89 15.33 -12.62 15.39
CA ALA A 89 16.52 -11.78 15.18
C ALA A 89 16.38 -10.38 15.83
N PHE A 90 15.16 -9.91 16.04
CA PHE A 90 14.84 -8.72 16.81
C PHE A 90 13.86 -9.12 17.91
N GLU A 91 14.38 -9.40 19.10
CA GLU A 91 13.58 -9.87 20.24
C GLU A 91 13.37 -8.72 21.25
N PRO A 92 12.19 -8.08 21.29
CA PRO A 92 11.94 -6.92 22.16
C PRO A 92 12.13 -7.24 23.65
N PHE A 93 11.93 -8.51 24.01
CA PHE A 93 12.01 -9.01 25.38
C PHE A 93 13.33 -9.73 25.67
N ALA A 94 14.38 -9.53 24.86
CA ALA A 94 15.68 -10.18 25.05
C ALA A 94 16.27 -9.98 26.45
N ALA A 95 15.99 -8.84 27.08
CA ALA A 95 16.45 -8.49 28.43
C ALA A 95 15.58 -9.05 29.56
N TYR A 96 14.46 -9.71 29.25
CA TYR A 96 13.45 -10.17 30.22
C TYR A 96 13.22 -11.69 30.08
N PRO A 97 14.11 -12.54 30.62
CA PRO A 97 14.01 -14.00 30.49
C PRO A 97 12.68 -14.59 30.97
N GLU A 98 12.06 -13.97 31.96
CA GLU A 98 10.75 -14.34 32.51
C GLU A 98 9.59 -14.19 31.51
N ILE A 99 9.75 -13.32 30.50
CA ILE A 99 8.81 -13.18 29.37
C ILE A 99 9.29 -14.01 28.18
N LEU A 100 10.60 -14.00 27.92
CA LEU A 100 11.18 -14.63 26.74
C LEU A 100 11.05 -16.16 26.75
N ASN A 101 11.33 -16.82 27.89
CA ASN A 101 11.31 -18.28 27.95
C ASN A 101 9.90 -18.85 27.70
N PRO A 102 8.83 -18.38 28.37
CA PRO A 102 7.46 -18.83 28.05
C PRO A 102 7.08 -18.54 26.60
N LEU A 103 7.48 -17.39 26.05
CA LEU A 103 7.20 -17.03 24.66
C LEU A 103 7.87 -18.00 23.67
N MET A 104 9.11 -18.43 23.94
CA MET A 104 9.82 -19.42 23.13
C MET A 104 9.19 -20.80 23.26
N GLU A 105 8.76 -21.21 24.45
CA GLU A 105 8.03 -22.46 24.67
C GLU A 105 6.70 -22.47 23.91
N ASP A 106 5.96 -21.35 23.93
CA ASP A 106 4.72 -21.19 23.17
C ASP A 106 4.98 -21.32 21.67
N ARG A 107 5.98 -20.62 21.11
CA ARG A 107 6.38 -20.73 19.69
C ARG A 107 6.74 -22.17 19.32
N LYS A 108 7.48 -22.87 20.17
CA LYS A 108 7.84 -24.28 19.98
C LYS A 108 6.60 -25.17 19.99
N SER A 109 5.73 -24.98 20.97
CA SER A 109 4.50 -25.78 21.10
C SER A 109 3.59 -25.59 19.89
N MET A 110 3.47 -24.37 19.35
CA MET A 110 2.69 -24.08 18.14
C MET A 110 3.20 -24.89 16.94
N LEU A 111 4.51 -24.86 16.67
CA LEU A 111 5.09 -25.62 15.55
C LEU A 111 4.88 -27.13 15.73
N LEU A 112 5.10 -27.66 16.93
CA LEU A 112 4.93 -29.09 17.20
C LEU A 112 3.47 -29.54 17.03
N ASN A 113 2.51 -28.73 17.50
CA ASN A 113 1.08 -29.00 17.33
C ASN A 113 0.68 -29.01 15.85
N ASP A 114 1.18 -28.06 15.07
CA ASP A 114 0.93 -28.01 13.62
C ASP A 114 1.55 -29.19 12.86
N LEU A 115 2.76 -29.62 13.25
CA LEU A 115 3.40 -30.80 12.69
C LEU A 115 2.62 -32.08 13.01
N MET A 116 2.16 -32.23 14.26
CA MET A 116 1.35 -33.37 14.68
C MET A 116 0.00 -33.43 13.96
N ARG A 117 -0.67 -32.29 13.81
CA ARG A 117 -1.90 -32.16 13.02
C ARG A 117 -1.66 -32.54 11.56
N SER A 118 -0.61 -32.01 10.94
CA SER A 118 -0.23 -32.31 9.55
C SER A 118 0.05 -33.79 9.34
N LEU A 119 0.75 -34.43 10.28
CA LEU A 119 1.01 -35.87 10.28
C LEU A 119 -0.30 -36.66 10.26
N GLY A 120 -1.26 -36.28 11.11
CA GLY A 120 -2.59 -36.89 11.16
C GLY A 120 -3.32 -36.80 9.82
N PHE A 121 -3.38 -35.62 9.20
CA PHE A 121 -4.03 -35.43 7.90
C PHE A 121 -3.35 -36.23 6.78
N VAL A 122 -2.01 -36.30 6.76
CA VAL A 122 -1.28 -37.10 5.76
C VAL A 122 -1.58 -38.59 5.91
N VAL A 123 -1.65 -39.12 7.13
CA VAL A 123 -2.01 -40.52 7.38
C VAL A 123 -3.45 -40.80 6.94
N VAL A 124 -4.39 -39.92 7.28
CA VAL A 124 -5.80 -40.04 6.87
C VAL A 124 -5.93 -40.02 5.34
N LEU A 125 -5.27 -39.06 4.67
CA LEU A 125 -5.26 -38.97 3.21
C LEU A 125 -4.63 -40.20 2.56
N TYR A 126 -3.53 -40.73 3.11
CA TYR A 126 -2.93 -41.96 2.62
C TYR A 126 -3.89 -43.15 2.67
N VAL A 127 -4.59 -43.32 3.79
CA VAL A 127 -5.59 -44.40 3.96
C VAL A 127 -6.76 -44.23 2.97
N ILE A 128 -7.29 -43.02 2.84
CA ILE A 128 -8.40 -42.74 1.91
C ILE A 128 -7.96 -42.97 0.47
N CYS A 129 -6.81 -42.44 0.07
CA CYS A 129 -6.29 -42.58 -1.28
C CYS A 129 -5.91 -44.03 -1.62
N ARG A 130 -5.59 -44.90 -0.64
CA ARG A 130 -5.41 -46.34 -0.89
C ARG A 130 -6.68 -47.03 -1.38
N PHE A 131 -7.87 -46.51 -1.08
CA PHE A 131 -9.12 -47.04 -1.62
C PHE A 131 -9.29 -46.81 -3.13
N THR A 132 -8.47 -45.97 -3.77
CA THR A 132 -8.43 -45.88 -5.25
C THR A 132 -8.02 -47.19 -5.90
N LEU A 133 -7.23 -48.01 -5.19
CA LEU A 133 -6.76 -49.31 -5.65
C LEU A 133 -7.87 -50.38 -5.64
N ILE A 134 -8.99 -50.09 -4.97
CA ILE A 134 -10.15 -50.97 -4.89
C ILE A 134 -11.22 -50.44 -5.84
N GLU A 135 -11.42 -51.13 -6.97
CA GLU A 135 -12.30 -50.69 -8.06
C GLU A 135 -13.71 -50.29 -7.60
N LYS A 136 -14.31 -51.03 -6.67
CA LYS A 136 -15.66 -50.75 -6.13
C LYS A 136 -15.72 -49.46 -5.30
N ARG A 137 -14.60 -49.01 -4.72
CA ARG A 137 -14.53 -47.90 -3.77
C ARG A 137 -13.93 -46.62 -4.36
N LYS A 138 -13.22 -46.70 -5.49
CA LYS A 138 -12.51 -45.55 -6.09
C LYS A 138 -13.40 -44.32 -6.34
N ARG A 139 -14.69 -44.52 -6.66
CA ARG A 139 -15.66 -43.42 -6.88
C ARG A 139 -15.89 -42.52 -5.66
N TYR A 140 -15.65 -43.02 -4.46
CA TYR A 140 -15.86 -42.28 -3.21
C TYR A 140 -14.62 -41.50 -2.77
N VAL A 141 -13.45 -41.76 -3.37
CA VAL A 141 -12.20 -41.14 -2.91
C VAL A 141 -12.22 -39.63 -3.09
N ILE A 142 -12.58 -39.14 -4.28
CA ILE A 142 -12.61 -37.69 -4.57
C ILE A 142 -13.51 -36.91 -3.59
N PRO A 143 -14.81 -37.26 -3.40
CA PRO A 143 -15.65 -36.49 -2.49
C PRO A 143 -15.18 -36.57 -1.03
N VAL A 144 -14.63 -37.70 -0.59
CA VAL A 144 -14.09 -37.83 0.78
C VAL A 144 -12.80 -37.02 0.95
N VAL A 145 -11.89 -37.03 -0.03
CA VAL A 145 -10.69 -36.18 -0.01
C VAL A 145 -11.07 -34.70 0.00
N ALA A 146 -12.04 -34.28 -0.82
CA ALA A 146 -12.53 -32.91 -0.82
C ALA A 146 -13.11 -32.50 0.55
N LEU A 147 -13.86 -33.39 1.21
CA LEU A 147 -14.38 -33.17 2.56
C LEU A 147 -13.24 -33.03 3.59
N VAL A 148 -12.22 -33.89 3.52
CA VAL A 148 -11.05 -33.81 4.43
C VAL A 148 -10.31 -32.49 4.24
N ILE A 149 -10.08 -32.06 2.99
CA ILE A 149 -9.47 -30.76 2.69
C ILE A 149 -10.33 -29.62 3.24
N LEU A 150 -11.65 -29.68 3.09
CA LEU A 150 -12.56 -28.66 3.62
C LEU A 150 -12.50 -28.61 5.15
N ILE A 151 -12.49 -29.76 5.83
CA ILE A 151 -12.35 -29.83 7.29
C ILE A 151 -11.02 -29.22 7.74
N ASP A 152 -9.92 -29.54 7.05
CA ASP A 152 -8.60 -28.99 7.36
C ASP A 152 -8.57 -27.46 7.19
N LEU A 153 -8.97 -26.98 6.01
CA LEU A 153 -8.98 -25.55 5.71
C LEU A 153 -9.90 -24.77 6.66
N TRP A 154 -11.10 -25.29 6.96
CA TRP A 154 -12.00 -24.68 7.93
C TRP A 154 -11.35 -24.62 9.30
N SER A 155 -10.89 -25.76 9.82
CA SER A 155 -10.33 -25.85 11.17
C SER A 155 -9.11 -24.94 11.34
N PHE A 156 -8.28 -24.79 10.31
CA PHE A 156 -7.14 -23.87 10.36
C PHE A 156 -7.58 -22.41 10.24
N SER A 157 -8.48 -22.10 9.31
CA SER A 157 -8.93 -20.71 9.06
C SER A 157 -9.60 -20.07 10.29
N ARG A 158 -10.28 -20.86 11.12
CA ARG A 158 -10.88 -20.38 12.37
C ARG A 158 -9.86 -19.91 13.41
N ASN A 159 -8.58 -20.26 13.28
CA ASN A 159 -7.55 -19.71 14.17
C ASN A 159 -7.19 -18.26 13.81
N TYR A 160 -7.52 -17.82 12.59
CA TYR A 160 -7.20 -16.47 12.09
C TYR A 160 -8.41 -15.55 11.98
N VAL A 161 -9.58 -16.10 11.64
CA VAL A 161 -10.83 -15.36 11.55
C VAL A 161 -11.92 -16.17 12.24
N ASN A 162 -12.32 -15.73 13.41
CA ASN A 162 -13.37 -16.36 14.22
C ASN A 162 -14.47 -15.37 14.60
N SER A 163 -15.47 -15.85 15.35
CA SER A 163 -16.64 -15.09 15.75
C SER A 163 -16.30 -13.83 16.57
N GLU A 164 -15.17 -13.81 17.26
CA GLU A 164 -14.73 -12.69 18.10
C GLU A 164 -14.13 -11.54 17.27
N ASP A 165 -13.61 -11.84 16.07
CA ASP A 165 -13.08 -10.83 15.15
C ASP A 165 -14.18 -9.98 14.49
N PHE A 166 -15.45 -10.42 14.57
CA PHE A 166 -16.58 -9.68 14.00
C PHE A 166 -17.00 -8.55 14.93
N ALA A 167 -16.70 -7.32 14.53
CA ALA A 167 -17.17 -6.12 15.21
C ALA A 167 -18.59 -5.73 14.79
N ASN A 168 -19.38 -5.22 15.73
CA ASN A 168 -20.67 -4.59 15.42
C ASN A 168 -20.50 -3.47 14.40
N LYS A 169 -21.45 -3.36 13.46
CA LYS A 169 -21.44 -2.34 12.40
C LYS A 169 -21.23 -0.91 12.93
N SER A 170 -21.74 -0.60 14.11
CA SER A 170 -21.56 0.70 14.77
C SER A 170 -20.10 1.03 15.09
N VAL A 171 -19.33 0.05 15.56
CA VAL A 171 -17.90 0.18 15.87
C VAL A 171 -17.10 0.42 14.59
N MET A 172 -17.45 -0.29 13.51
CA MET A 172 -16.79 -0.15 12.21
C MET A 172 -17.13 1.15 11.48
N GLN A 173 -18.37 1.62 11.58
CA GLN A 173 -18.80 2.86 10.91
C GLN A 173 -18.42 4.13 11.66
N ARG A 174 -18.14 4.05 12.96
CA ARG A 174 -17.72 5.18 13.80
C ARG A 174 -16.53 4.78 14.68
N PRO A 175 -15.38 4.47 14.06
CA PRO A 175 -14.19 4.04 14.80
C PRO A 175 -13.62 5.16 15.68
N PHE A 176 -13.93 6.41 15.35
CA PHE A 176 -13.55 7.59 16.13
C PHE A 176 -14.78 8.40 16.52
N GLN A 177 -14.76 8.93 17.74
CA GLN A 177 -15.75 9.89 18.22
C GLN A 177 -15.18 11.30 18.12
N ALA A 178 -15.97 12.22 17.57
CA ALA A 178 -15.59 13.63 17.48
C ALA A 178 -15.53 14.26 18.88
N THR A 179 -14.43 14.94 19.18
CA THR A 179 -14.25 15.75 20.40
C THR A 179 -14.96 17.10 20.28
N ALA A 180 -14.98 17.87 21.37
CA ALA A 180 -15.51 19.24 21.33
C ALA A 180 -14.71 20.13 20.36
N ALA A 181 -13.37 19.97 20.33
CA ALA A 181 -12.48 20.65 19.40
C ALA A 181 -12.78 20.29 17.94
N ASP A 182 -12.99 19.00 17.62
CA ASP A 182 -13.36 18.61 16.25
C ASP A 182 -14.67 19.24 15.82
N ARG A 183 -15.70 19.19 16.68
CA ARG A 183 -17.01 19.79 16.40
C ARG A 183 -16.93 21.30 16.22
N ALA A 184 -16.02 21.98 16.92
CA ALA A 184 -15.80 23.41 16.76
C ALA A 184 -15.14 23.71 15.39
N ILE A 185 -14.10 22.95 15.03
CA ILE A 185 -13.39 23.08 13.74
C ILE A 185 -14.33 22.80 12.56
N LEU A 186 -15.14 21.74 12.65
CA LEU A 186 -16.08 21.32 11.59
C LEU A 186 -17.16 22.37 11.25
N LYS A 187 -17.32 23.43 12.05
CA LYS A 187 -18.19 24.56 11.70
C LYS A 187 -17.59 25.46 10.63
N ASP A 188 -16.27 25.45 10.45
CA ASP A 188 -15.59 26.17 9.38
C ASP A 188 -15.79 25.42 8.06
N SER A 189 -16.46 26.09 7.12
CA SER A 189 -16.76 25.57 5.78
C SER A 189 -15.66 25.86 4.75
N THR A 190 -14.63 26.63 5.11
CA THR A 190 -13.49 26.91 4.23
C THR A 190 -12.61 25.67 4.05
N ARG A 191 -11.75 25.68 3.03
CA ARG A 191 -10.78 24.61 2.82
C ARG A 191 -9.48 24.92 3.58
N TYR A 192 -9.22 24.14 4.62
CA TYR A 192 -8.04 24.22 5.49
C TYR A 192 -7.49 22.83 5.82
N ARG A 193 -6.29 22.81 6.42
CA ARG A 193 -5.71 21.62 7.06
C ARG A 193 -5.70 21.73 8.59
N VAL A 194 -5.81 20.57 9.22
CA VAL A 194 -5.68 20.36 10.66
C VAL A 194 -4.46 19.52 10.94
N PHE A 195 -3.63 19.96 11.88
CA PHE A 195 -2.42 19.27 12.29
C PHE A 195 -2.49 18.86 13.76
N GLU A 196 -2.14 17.61 14.07
CA GLU A 196 -2.17 17.07 15.42
C GLU A 196 -0.75 16.53 15.73
N PRO A 197 0.17 17.36 16.25
CA PRO A 197 1.59 17.03 16.33
C PRO A 197 1.87 15.72 17.06
N ARG A 198 1.14 15.44 18.14
CA ARG A 198 1.28 14.22 18.95
C ARG A 198 1.07 12.94 18.16
N LEU A 199 0.26 12.98 17.09
CA LEU A 199 -0.03 11.81 16.25
C LEU A 199 0.95 11.64 15.08
N ALA A 200 1.92 12.55 14.95
CA ALA A 200 2.90 12.57 13.87
C ALA A 200 2.25 12.48 12.48
N MET A 201 2.86 11.74 11.54
CA MET A 201 2.35 11.60 10.17
C MET A 201 1.51 10.33 9.95
N ALA A 202 1.39 9.42 10.93
CA ALA A 202 0.87 8.06 10.71
C ALA A 202 -0.38 7.78 11.58
N HIS A 203 -1.46 8.52 11.32
CA HIS A 203 -2.70 8.41 12.09
C HIS A 203 -3.94 8.35 11.19
N ALA A 204 -5.02 7.79 11.72
CA ALA A 204 -6.31 7.71 11.02
C ALA A 204 -7.35 8.69 11.61
N ARG A 205 -7.27 9.01 12.90
CA ARG A 205 -8.25 9.84 13.62
C ARG A 205 -8.44 11.22 12.97
N THR A 206 -7.39 12.03 12.89
CA THR A 206 -7.50 13.39 12.36
C THR A 206 -7.95 13.39 10.91
N ALA A 207 -7.46 12.43 10.10
CA ALA A 207 -7.83 12.26 8.70
C ALA A 207 -9.30 11.83 8.50
N TYR A 208 -9.90 11.18 9.51
CA TYR A 208 -11.31 10.78 9.49
C TYR A 208 -12.25 11.99 9.61
N PHE A 209 -11.86 13.02 10.37
CA PHE A 209 -12.69 14.22 10.57
C PHE A 209 -12.27 15.41 9.70
N HIS A 210 -10.98 15.54 9.39
CA HIS A 210 -10.39 16.76 8.85
C HIS A 210 -9.43 16.47 7.70
N ASN A 211 -9.16 17.48 6.86
CA ASN A 211 -8.03 17.40 5.95
C ASN A 211 -6.74 17.58 6.77
N THR A 212 -5.77 16.71 6.60
CA THR A 212 -4.51 16.74 7.37
C THR A 212 -3.34 16.44 6.45
N ILE A 213 -2.14 16.85 6.87
CA ILE A 213 -0.89 16.51 6.15
C ILE A 213 -0.43 15.07 6.44
N GLY A 214 -0.93 14.47 7.52
CA GLY A 214 -0.67 13.10 7.92
C GLY A 214 -1.68 12.11 7.35
N GLY A 215 -1.57 10.86 7.80
CA GLY A 215 -2.43 9.77 7.35
C GLY A 215 -1.70 8.44 7.40
N TYR A 216 -2.41 7.36 7.72
CA TYR A 216 -1.82 6.03 7.58
C TYR A 216 -1.61 5.70 6.11
N HIS A 217 -0.35 5.67 5.67
CA HIS A 217 0.02 5.21 4.34
C HIS A 217 1.37 4.49 4.37
N GLY A 218 1.45 3.36 3.67
CA GLY A 218 2.65 2.51 3.64
C GLY A 218 3.79 3.03 2.76
N ALA A 219 3.53 4.05 1.91
CA ALA A 219 4.53 4.66 1.05
C ALA A 219 4.34 6.18 1.02
N LYS A 220 4.96 6.89 1.96
CA LYS A 220 4.82 8.35 2.06
C LYS A 220 5.74 9.05 1.05
N PRO A 221 5.28 10.13 0.39
CA PRO A 221 6.16 10.91 -0.45
C PRO A 221 7.34 11.48 0.34
N HIS A 222 8.56 11.23 -0.15
CA HIS A 222 9.80 11.56 0.57
C HIS A 222 9.88 13.04 0.96
N ARG A 223 9.55 13.97 0.05
CA ARG A 223 9.61 15.41 0.33
C ARG A 223 8.61 15.88 1.39
N MET A 224 7.42 15.29 1.43
CA MET A 224 6.45 15.59 2.49
C MET A 224 6.91 15.04 3.84
N GLN A 225 7.48 13.82 3.85
CA GLN A 225 8.07 13.25 5.07
C GLN A 225 9.26 14.07 5.57
N ALA A 226 10.10 14.59 4.67
CA ALA A 226 11.22 15.44 5.02
C ALA A 226 10.77 16.80 5.57
N LEU A 227 9.74 17.45 4.99
CA LEU A 227 9.14 18.65 5.58
C LEU A 227 8.67 18.39 7.02
N TYR A 228 8.02 17.25 7.26
CA TYR A 228 7.59 16.89 8.61
C TYR A 228 8.79 16.72 9.55
N ASN A 229 9.77 15.91 9.17
CA ASN A 229 10.94 15.61 10.00
C ASN A 229 11.78 16.84 10.32
N TYR A 230 11.85 17.81 9.40
CA TYR A 230 12.71 18.98 9.56
C TYR A 230 12.00 20.16 10.24
N HIS A 231 10.69 20.30 10.04
CA HIS A 231 9.97 21.51 10.43
C HIS A 231 8.71 21.29 11.28
N LEU A 232 8.22 20.06 11.43
CA LEU A 232 6.94 19.80 12.09
C LEU A 232 7.01 18.75 13.22
N SER A 233 8.12 18.04 13.39
CA SER A 233 8.29 17.09 14.48
C SER A 233 8.65 17.74 15.81
N GLU A 234 9.66 18.62 15.85
CA GLU A 234 10.04 19.54 16.95
C GLU A 234 11.43 20.16 16.65
N PRO A 235 11.62 21.50 16.74
CA PRO A 235 10.59 22.53 16.94
C PRO A 235 9.70 22.73 15.70
N ILE A 236 8.44 23.10 15.93
CA ILE A 236 7.49 23.39 14.84
C ILE A 236 7.80 24.78 14.25
N THR A 237 8.10 24.82 12.95
CA THR A 237 8.41 26.05 12.22
C THR A 237 7.13 26.74 11.74
N PRO A 238 6.77 27.95 12.21
CA PRO A 238 5.51 28.62 11.86
C PRO A 238 5.33 28.87 10.36
N ASN A 239 6.39 29.26 9.64
CA ASN A 239 6.34 29.49 8.19
C ASN A 239 5.88 28.25 7.42
N VAL A 240 6.34 27.07 7.84
CA VAL A 240 5.99 25.80 7.19
C VAL A 240 4.54 25.42 7.51
N VAL A 241 4.08 25.69 8.74
CA VAL A 241 2.66 25.55 9.12
C VAL A 241 1.77 26.45 8.24
N ASN A 242 2.18 27.70 8.02
CA ASN A 242 1.44 28.68 7.23
C ASN A 242 1.34 28.30 5.75
N MET A 243 2.46 27.94 5.11
CA MET A 243 2.49 27.57 3.68
C MET A 243 1.74 26.27 3.38
N LEU A 244 1.63 25.38 4.37
CA LEU A 244 0.84 24.15 4.28
C LEU A 244 -0.65 24.37 4.57
N ASN A 245 -1.11 25.63 4.66
CA ASN A 245 -2.51 25.97 4.92
C ASN A 245 -3.08 25.26 6.17
N ILE A 246 -2.22 25.08 7.19
CA ILE A 246 -2.64 24.51 8.47
C ILE A 246 -3.27 25.64 9.28
N LYS A 247 -4.60 25.64 9.32
CA LYS A 247 -5.40 26.66 10.01
C LYS A 247 -5.68 26.28 11.45
N TYR A 248 -5.75 24.98 11.75
CA TYR A 248 -6.02 24.50 13.11
C TYR A 248 -4.95 23.50 13.55
N THR A 249 -4.52 23.62 14.80
CA THR A 249 -3.66 22.65 15.46
C THR A 249 -4.40 22.03 16.64
N LEU A 250 -4.49 20.71 16.69
CA LEU A 250 -5.03 19.99 17.83
C LEU A 250 -3.91 19.67 18.80
N GLN A 251 -4.02 20.17 20.02
CA GLN A 251 -3.07 19.92 21.11
C GLN A 251 -3.76 19.08 22.18
N THR A 252 -3.03 18.12 22.75
CA THR A 252 -3.54 17.39 23.91
C THR A 252 -3.17 18.16 25.17
N ALA A 253 -4.18 18.53 25.96
CA ALA A 253 -4.00 19.08 27.30
C ALA A 253 -3.53 18.00 28.28
N GLU A 254 -3.09 18.43 29.46
CA GLU A 254 -2.58 17.54 30.52
C GLU A 254 -3.64 16.52 31.00
N ASP A 255 -4.91 16.90 30.98
CA ASP A 255 -6.05 16.03 31.33
C ASP A 255 -6.42 15.03 30.22
N GLY A 256 -5.68 15.02 29.11
CA GLY A 256 -5.92 14.16 27.96
C GLY A 256 -6.98 14.68 26.98
N SER A 257 -7.63 15.82 27.27
CA SER A 257 -8.58 16.44 26.35
C SER A 257 -7.87 17.10 25.16
N LEU A 258 -8.56 17.21 24.02
CA LEU A 258 -8.05 17.90 22.84
C LEU A 258 -8.56 19.34 22.80
N SER A 259 -7.64 20.29 22.67
CA SER A 259 -7.93 21.70 22.44
C SER A 259 -7.54 22.10 21.01
N ALA A 260 -8.29 23.04 20.43
CA ALA A 260 -8.03 23.58 19.10
C ALA A 260 -7.34 24.94 19.19
N GLY A 261 -6.11 25.02 18.69
CA GLY A 261 -5.42 26.28 18.41
C GLY A 261 -5.75 26.77 17.00
N LEU A 262 -6.04 28.07 16.86
CA LEU A 262 -6.24 28.72 15.57
C LEU A 262 -4.91 29.33 15.09
N ASN A 263 -4.53 29.04 13.86
CA ASN A 263 -3.46 29.73 13.15
C ASN A 263 -4.07 30.78 12.20
N PRO A 264 -4.04 32.09 12.55
CA PRO A 264 -4.58 33.14 11.70
C PRO A 264 -3.69 33.44 10.49
N ASN A 265 -2.45 32.93 10.46
CA ASN A 265 -1.44 33.27 9.45
C ASN A 265 -1.36 32.23 8.31
N ALA A 266 -2.31 31.29 8.22
CA ALA A 266 -2.35 30.33 7.12
C ALA A 266 -2.49 31.06 5.77
N TYR A 267 -1.62 30.74 4.80
CA TYR A 267 -1.59 31.44 3.50
C TYR A 267 -2.76 31.08 2.57
N GLY A 268 -3.60 30.12 2.95
CA GLY A 268 -4.69 29.63 2.13
C GLY A 268 -4.24 28.56 1.13
N ASN A 269 -5.14 28.18 0.23
CA ASN A 269 -4.91 27.08 -0.72
C ASN A 269 -3.96 27.46 -1.87
N ALA A 270 -3.82 28.76 -2.14
CA ALA A 270 -2.85 29.34 -3.05
C ALA A 270 -2.62 30.80 -2.67
N TRP A 271 -1.43 31.32 -2.94
CA TRP A 271 -1.08 32.74 -2.75
C TRP A 271 -0.11 33.19 -3.86
N LEU A 272 -0.01 34.51 -4.04
CA LEU A 272 0.88 35.11 -5.02
C LEU A 272 2.17 35.59 -4.33
N VAL A 273 3.30 35.50 -5.02
CA VAL A 273 4.61 35.93 -4.52
C VAL A 273 5.25 36.96 -5.46
N GLU A 274 6.08 37.82 -4.89
CA GLU A 274 6.81 38.90 -5.58
C GLU A 274 8.12 38.36 -6.18
N GLU A 275 8.71 37.32 -5.58
CA GLU A 275 10.01 36.79 -5.99
C GLU A 275 10.09 35.27 -5.89
N VAL A 276 10.78 34.63 -6.83
CA VAL A 276 11.19 33.23 -6.76
C VAL A 276 12.70 33.12 -6.66
N ILE A 277 13.18 32.77 -5.47
CA ILE A 277 14.59 32.71 -5.14
C ILE A 277 15.14 31.31 -5.47
N SER A 278 16.26 31.29 -6.21
CA SER A 278 16.99 30.05 -6.47
C SER A 278 17.82 29.60 -5.28
N CYS A 279 17.67 28.33 -4.93
CA CYS A 279 18.44 27.62 -3.91
C CYS A 279 19.53 26.77 -4.55
N ARG A 280 20.63 26.59 -3.84
CA ARG A 280 21.81 25.84 -4.32
C ARG A 280 21.58 24.33 -4.33
N SER A 281 20.79 23.84 -3.38
CA SER A 281 20.49 22.42 -3.18
C SER A 281 19.14 22.25 -2.48
N ALA A 282 18.65 21.01 -2.40
CA ALA A 282 17.44 20.71 -1.63
C ALA A 282 17.63 20.98 -0.12
N ASP A 283 18.86 20.85 0.39
CA ASP A 283 19.19 21.14 1.79
C ASP A 283 19.17 22.65 2.07
N ASP A 284 19.68 23.45 1.15
CA ASP A 284 19.58 24.92 1.19
C ASP A 284 18.10 25.36 1.11
N GLU A 285 17.32 24.75 0.22
CA GLU A 285 15.90 25.03 0.04
C GLU A 285 15.08 24.74 1.30
N ILE A 286 15.28 23.58 1.96
CA ILE A 286 14.52 23.22 3.17
C ILE A 286 14.91 24.10 4.36
N GLN A 287 16.19 24.37 4.58
CA GLN A 287 16.65 25.19 5.71
C GLN A 287 16.09 26.61 5.66
N ARG A 288 16.08 27.22 4.46
CA ARG A 288 15.63 28.60 4.26
C ARG A 288 14.12 28.78 4.45
N LEU A 289 13.32 27.72 4.46
CA LEU A 289 11.87 27.81 4.77
C LEU A 289 11.60 28.41 6.17
N ALA A 290 12.52 28.23 7.12
CA ALA A 290 12.37 28.75 8.47
C ALA A 290 12.62 30.26 8.58
N THR A 291 13.40 30.84 7.66
CA THR A 291 13.91 32.21 7.76
C THR A 291 13.30 33.15 6.73
N GLU A 292 12.95 32.64 5.55
CA GLU A 292 12.46 33.44 4.44
C GLU A 292 10.99 33.85 4.61
N ASN A 293 10.62 35.00 4.05
CA ASN A 293 9.24 35.47 4.04
C ASN A 293 8.43 34.77 2.93
N LEU A 294 8.00 33.54 3.20
CA LEU A 294 7.28 32.69 2.25
C LEU A 294 5.91 33.21 1.80
N ALA A 295 5.38 34.26 2.45
CA ALA A 295 4.18 34.95 2.00
C ALA A 295 4.45 35.84 0.77
N LYS A 296 5.71 36.27 0.59
CA LYS A 296 6.16 37.15 -0.50
C LYS A 296 7.16 36.49 -1.44
N THR A 297 7.81 35.42 -1.00
CA THR A 297 8.84 34.73 -1.79
C THR A 297 8.52 33.24 -1.92
N ALA A 298 8.98 32.64 -3.01
CA ALA A 298 9.02 31.20 -3.18
C ALA A 298 10.48 30.75 -3.35
N LEU A 299 10.83 29.59 -2.79
CA LEU A 299 12.15 29.00 -2.92
C LEU A 299 12.10 27.87 -3.95
N THR A 300 13.13 27.71 -4.77
CA THR A 300 13.19 26.60 -5.72
C THR A 300 14.61 26.19 -6.05
N THR A 301 14.78 24.91 -6.37
CA THR A 301 16.00 24.35 -6.98
C THR A 301 15.87 24.21 -8.50
N GLU A 302 14.72 24.53 -9.07
CA GLU A 302 14.43 24.39 -10.51
C GLU A 302 14.75 25.67 -11.28
N SER A 303 15.01 25.52 -12.58
CA SER A 303 15.17 26.66 -13.48
C SER A 303 13.79 27.19 -13.90
N ILE A 304 13.52 28.45 -13.58
CA ILE A 304 12.25 29.14 -13.88
C ILE A 304 12.55 30.33 -14.78
N PRO A 305 11.75 30.59 -15.83
CA PRO A 305 12.04 31.60 -16.86
C PRO A 305 11.99 33.05 -16.36
N GLN A 306 11.20 33.32 -15.32
CA GLN A 306 11.08 34.63 -14.68
C GLN A 306 11.10 34.45 -13.16
N ARG A 307 11.72 35.38 -12.43
CA ARG A 307 11.92 35.29 -10.98
C ARG A 307 11.35 36.46 -10.20
N GLU A 308 11.22 37.63 -10.81
CA GLU A 308 10.64 38.81 -10.17
C GLU A 308 9.26 39.09 -10.78
N PHE A 309 8.31 39.43 -9.92
CA PHE A 309 6.91 39.61 -10.27
C PHE A 309 6.37 40.86 -9.58
N VAL A 310 5.69 41.71 -10.36
CA VAL A 310 5.02 42.88 -9.82
C VAL A 310 3.61 42.47 -9.43
N LEU A 311 3.28 42.63 -8.15
CA LEU A 311 1.93 42.39 -7.62
C LEU A 311 1.30 43.74 -7.28
N ASP A 312 0.02 43.88 -7.61
CA ASP A 312 -0.81 44.96 -7.07
C ASP A 312 -1.70 44.45 -5.94
N SER A 313 -2.34 45.37 -5.21
CA SER A 313 -3.22 45.03 -4.09
C SER A 313 -4.55 44.38 -4.50
N LEU A 314 -4.88 44.40 -5.79
CA LEU A 314 -6.11 43.81 -6.35
C LEU A 314 -5.89 42.39 -6.87
N SER A 315 -4.62 41.98 -6.99
CA SER A 315 -4.21 40.67 -7.45
C SER A 315 -4.64 39.60 -6.47
N SER A 316 -5.35 38.58 -6.96
CA SER A 316 -5.91 37.54 -6.12
C SER A 316 -5.92 36.19 -6.82
N ILE A 317 -5.80 35.13 -6.02
CA ILE A 317 -5.99 33.76 -6.45
C ILE A 317 -6.78 33.01 -5.39
N SER A 318 -7.77 32.22 -5.81
CA SER A 318 -8.63 31.47 -4.88
C SER A 318 -9.02 30.12 -5.45
N LEU A 319 -9.12 29.12 -4.57
CA LEU A 319 -9.61 27.78 -4.90
C LEU A 319 -11.14 27.81 -4.99
N VAL A 320 -11.68 27.40 -6.14
CA VAL A 320 -13.13 27.42 -6.41
C VAL A 320 -13.72 26.01 -6.40
N ALA A 321 -12.94 24.99 -6.78
CA ALA A 321 -13.37 23.60 -6.69
C ALA A 321 -12.21 22.67 -6.36
N HIS A 322 -12.49 21.66 -5.52
CA HIS A 322 -11.52 20.65 -5.11
C HIS A 322 -12.11 19.25 -5.25
N LYS A 323 -11.47 18.42 -6.08
CA LYS A 323 -11.72 16.99 -6.23
C LYS A 323 -10.40 16.24 -6.08
N ALA A 324 -10.47 14.93 -5.80
CA ALA A 324 -9.29 14.10 -5.61
C ALA A 324 -8.33 14.11 -6.82
N ASN A 325 -8.86 14.31 -8.03
CA ASN A 325 -8.12 14.30 -9.29
C ASN A 325 -8.19 15.64 -10.07
N GLU A 326 -8.84 16.67 -9.53
CA GLU A 326 -8.94 17.98 -10.19
C GLU A 326 -9.03 19.10 -9.15
N LEU A 327 -8.23 20.15 -9.33
CA LEU A 327 -8.26 21.37 -8.52
C LEU A 327 -8.45 22.56 -9.45
N ARG A 328 -9.40 23.46 -9.14
CA ARG A 328 -9.70 24.64 -9.96
C ARG A 328 -9.57 25.90 -9.14
N TYR A 329 -8.83 26.86 -9.68
CA TYR A 329 -8.57 28.16 -9.09
C TYR A 329 -8.99 29.26 -10.07
N LYS A 330 -9.46 30.38 -9.52
CA LYS A 330 -9.65 31.63 -10.26
C LYS A 330 -8.54 32.59 -9.86
N ALA A 331 -7.82 33.10 -10.85
CA ALA A 331 -6.80 34.12 -10.67
C ALA A 331 -7.21 35.41 -11.38
N SER A 332 -6.94 36.54 -10.75
CA SER A 332 -7.08 37.88 -11.34
C SER A 332 -5.82 38.64 -10.99
N VAL A 333 -4.98 38.94 -11.98
CA VAL A 333 -3.67 39.59 -11.79
C VAL A 333 -3.48 40.65 -12.87
N SER A 334 -2.93 41.82 -12.53
CA SER A 334 -2.76 42.92 -13.50
C SER A 334 -1.55 42.76 -14.41
N SER A 335 -0.50 42.10 -13.91
CA SER A 335 0.70 41.71 -14.65
C SER A 335 1.02 40.23 -14.41
N THR A 336 2.01 39.72 -15.14
CA THR A 336 2.52 38.36 -14.91
C THR A 336 2.88 38.17 -13.44
N ALA A 337 2.34 37.12 -12.83
CA ALA A 337 2.49 36.80 -11.42
C ALA A 337 2.94 35.35 -11.22
N PHE A 338 3.53 35.06 -10.06
CA PHE A 338 3.82 33.68 -9.66
C PHE A 338 2.90 33.26 -8.53
N ALA A 339 2.16 32.18 -8.75
CA ALA A 339 1.29 31.58 -7.76
C ALA A 339 1.95 30.36 -7.14
N VAL A 340 1.96 30.29 -5.80
CA VAL A 340 2.30 29.09 -5.04
C VAL A 340 1.00 28.42 -4.60
N PHE A 341 0.92 27.11 -4.79
CA PHE A 341 -0.22 26.30 -4.39
C PHE A 341 0.17 25.46 -3.20
N SER A 342 -0.67 25.43 -2.16
CA SER A 342 -0.47 24.61 -0.97
C SER A 342 -0.74 23.13 -1.25
N GLU A 343 -0.23 22.59 -2.35
CA GLU A 343 -0.43 21.21 -2.80
C GLU A 343 0.90 20.62 -3.26
N MET A 344 1.12 19.33 -2.99
CA MET A 344 2.41 18.70 -3.22
C MET A 344 2.71 18.60 -4.73
N HIS A 345 3.89 19.04 -5.15
CA HIS A 345 4.40 18.87 -6.52
C HIS A 345 4.68 17.39 -6.81
N TYR A 346 4.03 16.87 -7.86
CA TYR A 346 4.21 15.50 -8.33
C TYR A 346 4.08 15.46 -9.87
N PRO A 347 5.21 15.54 -10.60
CA PRO A 347 5.21 15.77 -12.05
C PRO A 347 4.78 14.54 -12.85
N HIS A 348 4.73 13.36 -12.23
CA HIS A 348 4.37 12.10 -12.90
C HIS A 348 2.85 11.85 -13.01
N GLY A 349 2.01 12.85 -12.71
CA GLY A 349 0.57 12.70 -12.86
C GLY A 349 -0.24 13.99 -12.82
N TRP A 350 0.20 15.00 -12.06
CA TRP A 350 -0.48 16.30 -12.06
C TRP A 350 0.01 17.17 -13.21
N GLN A 351 -0.94 17.66 -14.01
CA GLN A 351 -0.73 18.63 -15.09
C GLN A 351 -1.47 19.93 -14.75
N ALA A 352 -0.93 21.07 -15.18
CA ALA A 352 -1.54 22.37 -14.99
C ALA A 352 -2.03 22.94 -16.33
N TYR A 353 -3.12 23.68 -16.27
CA TYR A 353 -3.75 24.33 -17.41
C TYR A 353 -4.14 25.75 -17.02
N ILE A 354 -3.90 26.71 -17.91
CA ILE A 354 -4.38 28.09 -17.82
C ILE A 354 -5.33 28.28 -19.00
N ASP A 355 -6.61 28.53 -18.71
CA ASP A 355 -7.67 28.66 -19.73
C ASP A 355 -7.69 27.46 -20.71
N GLU A 356 -7.60 26.25 -20.16
CA GLU A 356 -7.54 24.97 -20.89
C GLU A 356 -6.27 24.73 -21.73
N VAL A 357 -5.32 25.67 -21.75
CA VAL A 357 -4.00 25.48 -22.38
C VAL A 357 -3.01 24.93 -21.36
N GLU A 358 -2.31 23.85 -21.70
CA GLU A 358 -1.32 23.22 -20.82
C GLU A 358 -0.19 24.20 -20.49
N ALA A 359 0.14 24.31 -19.20
CA ALA A 359 1.18 25.21 -18.70
C ALA A 359 2.17 24.43 -17.82
N PRO A 360 3.48 24.72 -17.89
CA PRO A 360 4.47 24.10 -17.01
C PRO A 360 4.27 24.59 -15.57
N HIS A 361 4.27 23.67 -14.61
CA HIS A 361 4.33 23.98 -13.18
C HIS A 361 5.67 23.50 -12.60
N TYR A 362 6.06 24.12 -11.49
CA TYR A 362 7.38 23.99 -10.91
C TYR A 362 7.31 23.50 -9.47
N ARG A 363 8.36 22.85 -8.99
CA ARG A 363 8.52 22.59 -7.56
C ARG A 363 9.03 23.84 -6.86
N VAL A 364 8.32 24.26 -5.83
CA VAL A 364 8.71 25.37 -4.97
C VAL A 364 8.50 25.04 -3.49
N ASN A 365 9.12 25.80 -2.61
CA ASN A 365 9.05 25.66 -1.16
C ASN A 365 9.25 24.20 -0.73
N TYR A 366 10.28 23.59 -1.31
CA TYR A 366 10.71 22.20 -1.15
C TYR A 366 9.74 21.13 -1.67
N ALA A 367 8.42 21.25 -1.45
CA ALA A 367 7.46 20.20 -1.83
C ALA A 367 6.21 20.71 -2.56
N LEU A 368 5.99 22.02 -2.65
CA LEU A 368 4.78 22.62 -3.19
C LEU A 368 4.87 22.90 -4.69
N ARG A 369 3.74 23.22 -5.31
CA ARG A 369 3.66 23.58 -6.74
C ARG A 369 3.69 25.09 -6.91
N GLY A 370 4.35 25.55 -7.97
CA GLY A 370 4.35 26.93 -8.43
C GLY A 370 3.94 27.03 -9.90
N LEU A 371 3.29 28.13 -10.29
CA LEU A 371 2.87 28.39 -11.68
C LEU A 371 3.04 29.88 -12.00
N ILE A 372 3.56 30.17 -13.19
CA ILE A 372 3.54 31.53 -13.75
C ILE A 372 2.18 31.76 -14.40
N ILE A 373 1.49 32.83 -14.00
CA ILE A 373 0.17 33.22 -14.52
C ILE A 373 0.34 34.54 -15.28
N PRO A 374 -0.07 34.63 -16.57
CA PRO A 374 -0.03 35.89 -17.31
C PRO A 374 -1.01 36.92 -16.74
N GLY A 375 -0.82 38.20 -17.11
CA GLY A 375 -1.72 39.27 -16.72
C GLY A 375 -3.13 39.08 -17.30
N GLY A 376 -4.15 39.18 -16.46
CA GLY A 376 -5.55 38.99 -16.82
C GLY A 376 -6.36 38.23 -15.77
N GLN A 377 -7.56 37.81 -16.17
CA GLN A 377 -8.40 36.89 -15.42
C GLN A 377 -8.30 35.51 -16.04
N HIS A 378 -7.96 34.50 -15.23
CA HIS A 378 -7.64 33.17 -15.70
C HIS A 378 -8.29 32.07 -14.86
N ASP A 379 -8.69 31.00 -15.54
CA ASP A 379 -9.02 29.71 -14.94
C ASP A 379 -7.76 28.85 -14.87
N VAL A 380 -7.26 28.60 -13.65
CA VAL A 380 -6.13 27.70 -13.42
C VAL A 380 -6.65 26.36 -12.96
N VAL A 381 -6.33 25.29 -13.70
CA VAL A 381 -6.80 23.94 -13.40
C VAL A 381 -5.61 22.99 -13.27
N PHE A 382 -5.53 22.26 -12.16
CA PHE A 382 -4.69 21.09 -12.04
C PHE A 382 -5.52 19.83 -12.25
N ARG A 383 -5.08 18.91 -13.11
CA ARG A 383 -5.72 17.60 -13.33
C ARG A 383 -4.72 16.48 -13.07
N PHE A 384 -5.14 15.45 -12.34
CA PHE A 384 -4.35 14.23 -12.12
C PHE A 384 -4.71 13.18 -13.18
N ALA A 385 -3.90 13.11 -14.23
CA ALA A 385 -4.11 12.23 -15.38
C ALA A 385 -2.80 11.50 -15.78
N PRO A 386 -2.24 10.63 -14.92
CA PRO A 386 -0.98 9.95 -15.21
C PRO A 386 -1.10 9.00 -16.41
N GLY A 387 -0.26 9.20 -17.43
CA GLY A 387 -0.26 8.37 -18.64
C GLY A 387 0.04 6.88 -18.40
N VAL A 388 0.64 6.53 -17.25
CA VAL A 388 0.86 5.12 -16.85
C VAL A 388 -0.45 4.42 -16.54
N ILE A 389 -1.40 5.07 -15.87
CA ILE A 389 -2.72 4.49 -15.58
C ILE A 389 -3.48 4.27 -16.89
N ALA A 390 -3.52 5.28 -17.78
CA ALA A 390 -4.19 5.16 -19.07
C ALA A 390 -3.62 4.02 -19.94
N ARG A 391 -2.29 3.85 -19.97
CA ARG A 391 -1.66 2.71 -20.66
C ARG A 391 -1.98 1.38 -19.99
N GLY A 392 -1.86 1.31 -18.67
CA GLY A 392 -2.15 0.10 -17.89
C GLY A 392 -3.59 -0.39 -18.08
N THR A 393 -4.56 0.51 -18.01
CA THR A 393 -5.98 0.20 -18.25
C THR A 393 -6.21 -0.37 -19.65
N ARG A 394 -5.60 0.21 -20.70
CA ARG A 394 -5.73 -0.33 -22.07
C ARG A 394 -5.15 -1.74 -22.21
N ILE A 395 -3.97 -1.99 -21.64
CA ILE A 395 -3.34 -3.31 -21.65
C ILE A 395 -4.21 -4.32 -20.90
N GLN A 396 -4.73 -3.95 -19.72
CA GLN A 396 -5.61 -4.79 -18.93
C GLN A 396 -6.89 -5.16 -19.69
N LEU A 397 -7.55 -4.18 -20.31
CA LEU A 397 -8.76 -4.43 -21.12
C LEU A 397 -8.47 -5.35 -22.31
N ALA A 398 -7.34 -5.16 -23.00
CA ALA A 398 -6.92 -6.06 -24.07
C ALA A 398 -6.69 -7.49 -23.56
N GLY A 399 -6.05 -7.63 -22.40
CA GLY A 399 -5.85 -8.93 -21.74
C GLY A 399 -7.15 -9.63 -21.39
N TYR A 400 -8.13 -8.91 -20.84
CA TYR A 400 -9.47 -9.46 -20.59
C TYR A 400 -10.19 -9.84 -21.87
N GLY A 401 -10.06 -9.04 -22.93
CA GLY A 401 -10.62 -9.36 -24.25
C GLY A 401 -10.04 -10.67 -24.81
N ILE A 402 -8.72 -10.84 -24.75
CA ILE A 402 -8.04 -12.07 -25.18
C ILE A 402 -8.48 -13.27 -24.32
N PHE A 403 -8.52 -13.09 -23.00
CA PHE A 403 -8.93 -14.17 -22.09
C PHE A 403 -10.38 -14.62 -22.36
N ALA A 404 -11.30 -13.68 -22.53
CA ALA A 404 -12.68 -13.97 -22.88
C ALA A 404 -12.78 -14.68 -24.24
N LEU A 405 -12.00 -14.26 -25.24
CA LEU A 405 -11.93 -14.92 -26.53
C LEU A 405 -11.42 -16.37 -26.42
N LEU A 406 -10.39 -16.63 -25.63
CA LEU A 406 -9.87 -17.98 -25.40
C LEU A 406 -10.90 -18.89 -24.72
N ILE A 407 -11.68 -18.36 -23.77
CA ILE A 407 -12.80 -19.10 -23.17
C ILE A 407 -13.86 -19.41 -24.22
N LEU A 408 -14.27 -18.44 -25.04
CA LEU A 408 -15.26 -18.68 -26.08
C LEU A 408 -14.79 -19.73 -27.10
N LEU A 409 -13.49 -19.71 -27.46
CA LEU A 409 -12.89 -20.70 -28.35
C LEU A 409 -12.76 -22.09 -27.70
N SER A 410 -12.66 -22.21 -26.38
CA SER A 410 -12.63 -23.52 -25.71
C SER A 410 -13.99 -24.21 -25.66
N PHE A 411 -15.08 -23.44 -25.75
CA PHE A 411 -16.45 -23.95 -25.91
C PHE A 411 -16.86 -24.14 -27.38
N ALA A 412 -16.09 -23.61 -28.33
CA ALA A 412 -16.33 -23.89 -29.74
C ALA A 412 -16.05 -25.37 -30.00
N PRO A 413 -16.99 -26.14 -30.57
CA PRO A 413 -16.74 -27.54 -30.91
C PRO A 413 -15.65 -27.58 -31.98
N ILE A 414 -14.42 -27.90 -31.56
CA ILE A 414 -13.31 -28.12 -32.48
C ILE A 414 -13.64 -29.41 -33.23
N GLY A 415 -14.29 -29.27 -34.38
CA GLY A 415 -14.44 -30.31 -35.39
C GLY A 415 -13.08 -30.62 -36.00
N LEU A 416 -12.18 -31.23 -35.23
CA LEU A 416 -10.99 -31.90 -35.75
C LEU A 416 -11.47 -33.12 -36.52
N LYS A 417 -11.79 -32.92 -37.81
CA LYS A 417 -11.83 -34.00 -38.80
C LYS A 417 -10.45 -34.67 -38.77
N ARG A 418 -10.32 -35.77 -38.04
CA ARG A 418 -9.25 -36.74 -38.26
C ARG A 418 -9.44 -37.29 -39.66
N SER A 419 -8.69 -36.79 -40.64
CA SER A 419 -8.49 -37.51 -41.89
C SER A 419 -7.76 -38.81 -41.54
N LYS A 420 -8.47 -39.94 -41.62
CA LYS A 420 -7.84 -41.26 -41.62
C LYS A 420 -7.10 -41.42 -42.96
N PRO A 421 -5.80 -41.77 -42.98
CA PRO A 421 -5.30 -42.69 -43.98
C PRO A 421 -5.77 -44.12 -43.68
#